data_AF-A0A942P2N6-F1
#
_entry.id   AF-A0A942P2N6-F1
#
_cell.length_a   1.000
_cell.length_b   1.000
_cell.length_c   1.000
_cell.angle_alpha   90.00
_cell.angle_beta   90.00
_cell.angle_gamma   90.00
#
_symmetry.space_group_name_H-M   'P 1'
#
loop_
_entity.id
_entity.type
_entity.pdbx_description
1 polymer ?
#
loop_
_entity_poly.entity_id
_entity_poly.type
_entity_poly.pdbx_seq_one_letter_code
_entity_poly.pdbx_strand_id
1 'polypeptide(L)' 'MRHHAVAMYVDGLNLHRIARHLKVHHRTVSLWDKDHTEQLSPTPVPAQVHTVELDEMYTFIGDKKNEI' A
#
# COMPACT_ATOMS: atom_id res chain seq x y z
N MET A 1 9.78 -3.06 -13.86
CA MET A 1 8.57 -3.85 -13.52
C MET A 1 8.08 -3.59 -12.10
N ARG A 2 8.91 -3.76 -11.06
CA ARG A 2 8.50 -3.56 -9.64
C ARG A 2 7.93 -2.17 -9.34
N HIS A 3 8.66 -1.11 -9.71
CA HIS A 3 8.21 0.28 -9.50
C HIS A 3 6.89 0.59 -10.24
N HIS A 4 6.68 -0.02 -11.42
CA HIS A 4 5.43 0.12 -12.17
C HIS A 4 4.27 -0.64 -11.50
N ALA A 5 4.53 -1.78 -10.87
CA ALA A 5 3.54 -2.49 -10.05
C ALA A 5 3.10 -1.66 -8.85
N VAL A 6 4.05 -1.04 -8.15
CA VAL A 6 3.78 -0.13 -7.02
C VAL A 6 2.96 1.08 -7.47
N ALA A 7 3.33 1.70 -8.60
CA ALA A 7 2.56 2.82 -9.15
C ALA A 7 1.10 2.44 -9.42
N MET A 8 0.86 1.29 -10.06
CA MET A 8 -0.50 0.80 -10.28
C MET A 8 -1.27 0.52 -8.98
N TYR A 9 -0.59 0.07 -7.92
CA TYR A 9 -1.21 -0.15 -6.61
C TYR A 9 -1.62 1.17 -5.95
N VAL A 10 -0.75 2.19 -6.00
CA VAL A 10 -1.05 3.55 -5.53
C VAL A 10 -2.18 4.19 -6.32
N ASP A 11 -2.28 3.91 -7.63
CA ASP A 11 -3.41 4.32 -8.49
C ASP A 11 -4.74 3.58 -8.16
N GLY A 12 -4.73 2.67 -7.18
CA GLY A 12 -5.92 1.99 -6.67
C GLY A 12 -6.25 0.66 -7.36
N LEU A 13 -5.35 0.10 -8.17
CA LEU A 13 -5.55 -1.25 -8.70
C LEU A 13 -5.29 -2.30 -7.62
N ASN A 14 -6.20 -3.26 -7.49
CA ASN A 14 -5.95 -4.40 -6.62
C ASN A 14 -4.84 -5.33 -7.15
N LEU A 15 -4.20 -6.06 -6.24
CA LEU A 15 -3.07 -6.97 -6.52
C LEU A 15 -3.36 -7.97 -7.66
N HIS A 16 -4.56 -8.51 -7.73
CA HIS A 16 -4.95 -9.47 -8.77
C HIS A 16 -5.09 -8.83 -10.15
N ARG A 17 -5.57 -7.58 -10.23
CA ARG A 17 -5.62 -6.82 -11.49
C ARG A 17 -4.21 -6.55 -12.00
N ILE A 18 -3.34 -6.04 -11.14
CA ILE A 18 -1.93 -5.77 -11.46
C ILE A 18 -1.23 -7.04 -11.94
N ALA A 19 -1.43 -8.15 -11.22
CA ALA A 19 -0.89 -9.45 -11.58
C ALA A 19 -1.29 -9.91 -12.99
N ARG A 20 -2.56 -9.70 -13.38
CA ARG A 20 -3.04 -9.99 -14.75
C ARG A 20 -2.40 -9.10 -15.79
N HIS A 21 -2.27 -7.79 -15.51
CA HIS A 21 -1.61 -6.85 -16.43
C HIS A 21 -0.13 -7.20 -16.63
N LEU A 22 0.58 -7.58 -15.57
CA LEU A 22 2.02 -7.87 -15.59
C LEU A 22 2.35 -9.35 -15.87
N LYS A 23 1.34 -10.21 -15.98
CA LYS A 23 1.48 -11.67 -16.18
C LYS A 23 2.37 -12.33 -15.11
N VAL A 24 2.18 -11.94 -13.85
CA VAL A 24 2.86 -12.52 -12.68
C VAL A 24 1.85 -13.04 -11.67
N HIS A 25 2.32 -13.75 -10.63
CA HIS A 25 1.45 -14.14 -9.52
C HIS A 25 1.16 -12.94 -8.61
N HIS A 26 -0.06 -12.81 -8.08
CA HIS A 26 -0.46 -11.67 -7.22
C HIS A 26 0.42 -11.54 -5.96
N ARG A 27 0.87 -12.67 -5.41
CA ARG A 27 1.84 -12.68 -4.28
C ARG A 27 3.17 -12.01 -4.63
N THR A 28 3.60 -12.04 -5.88
CA THR A 28 4.81 -11.34 -6.33
C THR A 28 4.60 -9.83 -6.25
N VAL A 29 3.41 -9.34 -6.62
CA VAL A 29 3.05 -7.92 -6.51
C VAL A 29 3.05 -7.49 -5.04
N SER A 30 2.38 -8.26 -4.15
CA SER A 30 2.35 -7.92 -2.72
C SER A 30 3.72 -7.87 -2.07
N LEU A 31 4.65 -8.74 -2.51
CA LEU A 31 6.02 -8.72 -2.00
C LEU A 31 6.77 -7.47 -2.49
N TRP A 32 6.58 -7.05 -3.73
CA TRP A 32 7.18 -5.81 -4.22
C TRP A 32 6.64 -4.57 -3.53
N ASP A 33 5.34 -4.52 -3.25
CA ASP A 33 4.73 -3.44 -2.48
C ASP A 33 5.32 -3.40 -1.07
N LYS A 34 5.39 -4.55 -0.39
CA LYS A 34 6.00 -4.66 0.94
C LYS A 34 7.47 -4.19 0.93
N ASP A 35 8.31 -4.76 0.06
CA ASP A 35 9.72 -4.40 -0.06
C ASP A 35 9.90 -2.90 -0.33
N HIS A 36 9.01 -2.30 -1.12
CA HIS A 36 9.04 -0.86 -1.40
C HIS A 36 8.68 -0.03 -0.18
N THR A 37 7.62 -0.40 0.54
CA THR A 37 7.18 0.32 1.76
C THR A 37 8.23 0.29 2.88
N GLU A 38 9.00 -0.79 3.00
CA GLU A 38 10.09 -0.91 3.98
C GLU A 38 11.28 0.02 3.68
N GLN A 39 11.40 0.50 2.44
CA GLN A 39 12.47 1.40 2.00
C GLN A 39 12.05 2.87 2.01
N LEU A 40 10.79 3.18 2.31
CA LEU A 40 10.31 4.56 2.33
C LEU A 40 10.94 5.31 3.51
N SER A 41 11.48 6.49 3.22
CA SER A 41 11.91 7.42 4.26
C SER A 41 10.71 7.88 5.08
N PRO A 42 10.90 8.22 6.37
CA PRO A 42 9.86 8.85 7.17
C PRO A 42 9.29 10.07 6.44
N THR A 43 7.96 10.24 6.51
CA THR A 43 7.29 11.40 5.93
C THR A 43 7.83 12.69 6.57
N PRO A 44 8.20 13.71 5.78
CA PRO A 44 8.64 14.98 6.33
C PRO A 44 7.51 15.64 7.13
N VAL A 45 7.81 15.99 8.38
CA VAL A 45 6.89 16.70 9.28
C VAL A 45 7.36 18.15 9.41
N PRO A 46 6.47 19.15 9.26
CA PRO A 46 6.84 20.55 9.43
C PRO A 46 7.25 20.85 10.88
N ALA A 47 8.24 21.74 11.07
CA ALA A 47 8.73 22.12 12.38
C ALA A 47 7.69 22.90 13.22
N GLN A 48 6.80 23.62 12.55
CA GLN A 48 5.69 24.34 13.18
C GLN A 48 4.40 24.01 12.44
N VAL A 49 3.37 23.65 13.19
CA VAL A 49 2.03 23.35 12.68
C VAL A 49 1.09 24.46 13.12
N HIS A 50 0.41 25.11 12.17
CA HIS A 50 -0.50 26.22 12.46
C HIS A 50 -1.96 25.79 12.59
N THR A 51 -2.40 24.87 11.75
CA THR A 51 -3.78 24.36 11.73
C THR A 51 -3.73 22.91 11.28
N VAL A 52 -4.54 22.07 11.92
CA VAL A 52 -4.70 20.66 11.57
C VAL A 52 -6.17 20.40 11.36
N GLU A 53 -6.49 19.76 10.25
CA GLU A 53 -7.82 19.21 9.99
C GLU A 53 -7.78 17.70 10.28
N LEU A 54 -8.81 17.21 10.95
CA LEU A 54 -9.02 15.79 11.17
C LEU A 54 -10.19 15.34 10.29
N ASP A 55 -9.91 14.42 9.37
CA ASP A 55 -10.93 13.75 8.56
C ASP A 55 -11.03 12.28 8.98
N GLU A 56 -12.25 11.74 9.04
CA GLU A 56 -12.51 10.37 9.46
C GLU A 56 -12.85 9.49 8.26
N MET A 57 -12.03 8.47 8.02
CA MET A 57 -12.28 7.46 6.99
C MET A 57 -12.50 6.07 7.62
N TYR A 58 -13.63 5.46 7.31
CA TYR A 58 -13.99 4.12 7.80
C TYR A 58 -13.71 3.06 6.74
N THR A 59 -13.12 1.94 7.15
CA THR A 59 -12.96 0.76 6.30
C THR A 59 -13.12 -0.52 7.13
N PHE A 60 -13.42 -1.62 6.45
CA PHE A 60 -13.51 -2.93 7.08
C PHE A 60 -12.14 -3.59 7.06
N ILE A 61 -11.58 -3.83 8.23
CA ILE A 61 -10.35 -4.62 8.40
C ILE A 61 -10.77 -5.94 9.04
N GLY A 62 -10.38 -7.06 8.43
CA GLY A 62 -10.58 -8.38 8.99
C GLY A 62 -9.34 -8.84 9.73
N ASP A 63 -9.48 -9.21 11.00
CA ASP A 63 -8.46 -9.99 11.67
C ASP A 63 -8.51 -11.43 11.18
N LYS A 64 -7.38 -11.95 10.75
CA LYS A 64 -7.28 -13.38 10.46
C LYS A 64 -7.46 -14.11 11.78
N LYS A 65 -8.54 -14.90 11.90
CA LYS A 65 -8.72 -15.82 13.02
C LYS A 65 -7.55 -16.80 13.05
N ASN A 66 -6.61 -16.57 13.96
CA ASN A 66 -5.68 -17.60 14.40
C ASN A 66 -6.36 -18.30 15.57
N GLU A 67 -7.34 -19.16 15.28
CA GLU A 67 -7.80 -20.14 16.27
C GLU A 67 -6.64 -21.14 16.46
N ILE A 68 -5.94 -21.00 17.59
CA ILE A 68 -5.08 -22.03 18.18
C ILE A 68 -5.85 -22.61 19.37
#